data_AF-A0A953BPD8-F1
#
_entry.id   AF-A0A953BPD8-F1
#
_cell.length_a   1.000
_cell.length_b   1.000
_cell.length_c   1.000
_cell.angle_alpha   90.00
_cell.angle_beta   90.00
_cell.angle_gamma   90.00
#
_symmetry.space_group_name_H-M   'P 1'
#
loop_
_entity.id
_entity.type
_entity.pdbx_description
1 polymer ?
#
loop_
_entity_poly.entity_id
_entity_poly.type
_entity_poly.pdbx_seq_one_letter_code
_entity_poly.pdbx_strand_id
1 'polypeptide(L)'
;MQAVTSSSNTPIVIGSIPAASSPFAEGVLRLVGTGSGGVNGGTITVNGDVAGKLELNGNIVMNVTINGELSGRFTSTGSLTSGDTITITDGISSTGLLSLGGSLTGNLSLPANGLEGQVIFNAGNTGGSWTGTITIGSTTISHTGGVYTNLPSALGGGSIGLAPFKLHETACTPPHGQEDTPGPILENSSFETTGDMPVLIRLFGPIVKADPEDSWTDCVHIQCRPIGAGDECSWVNVTTGFRVRGPGDTDWTGDERSLGLSRAAGMYPKVGVYRVALKSGRVVCAEVTGAPAVVWPLNCAEGNEPRFAYTFRIEPDCDNDQIGDFVDESVDCDFNPCHVNMDEDNSVTVADIFAFLTYWFSGHPRADFDKSGVIDVSDIFAYLTAWFVTNSLECPA
;
A
#
# COMPACT_ATOMS: atom_id res chain seq x y z
N MET A 1 -0.57 27.92 25.63
CA MET A 1 0.31 26.83 26.10
C MET A 1 0.34 26.89 27.62
N GLN A 2 -0.32 25.95 28.31
CA GLN A 2 -0.28 25.84 29.77
C GLN A 2 0.52 24.58 30.10
N ALA A 3 1.70 24.74 30.67
CA ALA A 3 2.48 23.61 31.18
C ALA A 3 1.93 23.25 32.56
N VAL A 4 1.42 22.03 32.70
CA VAL A 4 1.00 21.49 34.00
C VAL A 4 2.08 20.51 34.46
N THR A 5 2.72 20.81 35.58
CA THR A 5 3.65 19.91 36.25
C THR A 5 2.93 19.30 37.45
N SER A 6 2.64 18.00 37.44
CA SER A 6 2.10 17.28 38.60
C SER A 6 3.22 16.51 39.29
N SER A 7 3.47 16.79 40.56
CA SER A 7 4.53 16.13 41.34
C SER A 7 4.01 15.06 42.32
N SER A 8 2.87 14.42 42.05
CA SER A 8 2.31 13.33 42.86
C SER A 8 1.15 12.66 42.11
N ASN A 9 0.64 11.52 42.61
CA ASN A 9 -0.46 10.68 42.08
C ASN A 9 -1.83 11.36 41.87
N THR A 10 -1.88 12.68 41.66
CA THR A 10 -3.10 13.44 41.45
C THR A 10 -3.61 13.20 40.03
N PRO A 11 -4.89 12.80 39.85
CA PRO A 11 -5.49 12.72 38.53
C PRO A 11 -5.48 14.08 37.82
N ILE A 12 -5.20 14.08 36.52
CA ILE A 12 -5.27 15.27 35.67
C ILE A 12 -6.56 15.15 34.85
N VAL A 13 -7.48 16.10 35.04
CA VAL A 13 -8.73 16.16 34.26
C VAL A 13 -8.69 17.36 33.33
N ILE A 14 -8.85 17.10 32.04
CA ILE A 14 -8.91 18.07 30.95
C ILE A 14 -10.34 18.01 30.40
N GLY A 15 -10.89 19.14 29.96
CA GLY A 15 -12.21 19.18 29.29
C GLY A 15 -12.14 18.55 27.90
N SER A 16 -11.98 19.38 26.88
CA SER A 16 -11.64 18.97 25.51
C SER A 16 -10.40 19.74 25.03
N ILE A 17 -9.78 19.26 23.96
CA ILE A 17 -8.66 19.94 23.31
C ILE A 17 -9.13 20.27 21.89
N PRO A 18 -9.65 21.49 21.64
CA PRO A 18 -10.21 21.83 20.34
C PRO A 18 -9.12 21.91 19.28
N ALA A 19 -9.50 21.70 18.02
CA ALA A 19 -8.68 22.09 16.89
C ALA A 19 -8.37 23.58 16.98
N ALA A 20 -7.23 23.98 16.43
CA ALA A 20 -6.95 25.40 16.37
C ALA A 20 -7.92 26.11 15.43
N SER A 21 -8.36 27.31 15.85
CA SER A 21 -9.23 28.16 15.04
C SER A 21 -8.52 28.82 13.84
N SER A 22 -7.22 28.58 13.68
CA SER A 22 -6.37 29.16 12.66
C SER A 22 -5.38 28.10 12.18
N PRO A 23 -5.05 28.03 10.88
CA PRO A 23 -4.05 27.11 10.36
C PRO A 23 -2.63 27.34 10.93
N PHE A 24 -2.41 28.47 11.61
CA PHE A 24 -1.11 28.83 12.19
C PHE A 24 -1.01 28.61 13.70
N ALA A 25 -2.12 28.31 14.37
CA ALA A 25 -2.09 27.87 15.75
C ALA A 25 -2.28 26.35 15.74
N GLU A 26 -1.66 25.62 16.65
CA GLU A 26 -2.14 24.29 17.03
C GLU A 26 -2.73 24.45 18.44
N GLY A 27 -3.89 23.86 18.69
CA GLY A 27 -4.45 23.75 20.04
C GLY A 27 -3.60 22.79 20.85
N VAL A 28 -2.40 23.21 21.28
CA VAL A 28 -1.43 22.32 21.94
C VAL A 28 -1.55 22.41 23.46
N LEU A 29 -1.87 21.28 24.08
CA LEU A 29 -1.65 21.03 25.51
C LEU A 29 -0.41 20.16 25.67
N ARG A 30 0.60 20.68 26.37
CA ARG A 30 1.84 19.95 26.67
C ARG A 30 1.89 19.60 28.15
N LEU A 31 2.06 18.32 28.46
CA LEU A 31 2.36 17.84 29.79
C LEU A 31 3.81 17.39 29.83
N VAL A 32 4.58 17.95 30.78
CA VAL A 32 6.01 17.69 30.90
C VAL A 32 6.26 17.03 32.24
N GLY A 33 6.82 15.83 32.22
CA GLY A 33 7.26 15.13 33.41
C GLY A 33 8.43 15.85 34.08
N THR A 34 8.52 15.75 35.41
CA THR A 34 9.69 16.26 36.15
C THR A 34 10.82 15.24 36.06
N GLY A 35 11.73 15.41 35.10
CA GLY A 35 12.93 14.58 34.93
C GLY A 35 12.81 13.50 33.85
N SER A 36 13.76 12.56 33.83
CA SER A 36 13.86 11.50 32.81
C SER A 36 12.79 10.41 32.92
N GLY A 37 12.00 10.39 34.01
CA GLY A 37 11.01 9.36 34.30
C GLY A 37 9.70 9.44 33.49
N GLY A 38 9.52 10.50 32.69
CA GLY A 38 8.29 10.73 31.94
C GLY A 38 7.17 11.38 32.76
N VAL A 39 5.98 11.45 32.18
CA VAL A 39 4.80 12.00 32.85
C VAL A 39 4.33 10.93 33.83
N ASN A 40 4.39 11.24 35.13
CA ASN A 40 4.04 10.31 36.21
C ASN A 40 2.96 10.94 37.12
N GLY A 41 1.95 10.14 37.44
CA GLY A 41 0.85 10.53 38.33
C GLY A 41 -0.46 9.83 37.95
N GLY A 42 -1.20 9.33 38.95
CA GLY A 42 -2.62 8.91 38.86
C GLY A 42 -3.14 8.48 37.49
N THR A 43 -3.98 9.31 36.87
CA THR A 43 -4.61 9.06 35.57
C THR A 43 -4.80 10.40 34.85
N ILE A 44 -4.57 10.44 33.54
CA ILE A 44 -4.99 11.56 32.70
C ILE A 44 -6.36 11.24 32.11
N THR A 45 -7.30 12.15 32.25
CA THR A 45 -8.64 12.04 31.65
C THR A 45 -8.94 13.29 30.85
N VAL A 46 -9.23 13.13 29.56
CA VAL A 46 -9.82 14.17 28.71
C VAL A 46 -11.32 13.88 28.62
N ASN A 47 -12.16 14.74 29.18
CA ASN A 47 -13.62 14.62 29.20
C ASN A 47 -14.27 15.15 27.90
N GLY A 48 -13.74 14.73 26.75
CA GLY A 48 -14.22 15.11 25.43
C GLY A 48 -13.16 14.87 24.36
N ASP A 49 -13.38 15.45 23.18
CA ASP A 49 -12.55 15.21 22.00
C ASP A 49 -11.16 15.85 22.12
N VAL A 50 -10.20 15.24 21.42
CA VAL A 50 -8.87 15.78 21.16
C VAL A 50 -8.76 16.06 19.67
N ALA A 51 -9.29 17.21 19.24
CA ALA A 51 -9.18 17.70 17.87
C ALA A 51 -7.90 18.54 17.63
N GLY A 52 -7.26 19.02 18.71
CA GLY A 52 -5.96 19.70 18.69
C GLY A 52 -4.79 18.75 18.89
N LYS A 53 -3.82 19.12 19.74
CA LYS A 53 -2.63 18.30 20.04
C LYS A 53 -2.46 18.11 21.55
N LEU A 54 -2.43 16.87 21.99
CA LEU A 54 -1.98 16.46 23.31
C LEU A 54 -0.55 15.91 23.22
N GLU A 55 0.41 16.57 23.86
CA GLU A 55 1.82 16.18 23.80
C GLU A 55 2.35 15.83 25.20
N LEU A 56 2.88 14.63 25.35
CA LEU A 56 3.52 14.14 26.56
C LEU A 56 5.03 14.01 26.34
N ASN A 57 5.83 14.63 27.21
CA ASN A 57 7.28 14.51 27.12
C ASN A 57 7.79 13.39 28.05
N GLY A 58 8.28 12.31 27.45
CA GLY A 58 8.85 11.12 28.08
C GLY A 58 7.90 9.92 28.08
N ASN A 59 8.20 8.92 28.91
CA ASN A 59 7.35 7.74 29.03
C ASN A 59 5.98 8.09 29.64
N ILE A 60 4.97 7.31 29.27
CA ILE A 60 3.64 7.33 29.87
C ILE A 60 3.62 6.20 30.90
N VAL A 61 3.66 6.57 32.18
CA VAL A 61 3.65 5.64 33.33
C VAL A 61 2.34 5.78 34.13
N MET A 62 1.23 5.91 33.40
CA MET A 62 -0.11 6.04 33.94
C MET A 62 -1.16 5.69 32.88
N ASN A 63 -2.40 5.47 33.32
CA ASN A 63 -3.53 5.38 32.42
C ASN A 63 -3.86 6.74 31.80
N VAL A 64 -4.19 6.73 30.51
CA VAL A 64 -4.71 7.89 29.78
C VAL A 64 -6.06 7.52 29.19
N THR A 65 -7.09 8.30 29.48
CA THR A 65 -8.43 8.11 28.94
C THR A 65 -8.88 9.35 28.20
N ILE A 66 -9.28 9.19 26.94
CA ILE A 66 -9.96 10.21 26.15
C ILE A 66 -11.43 9.77 26.04
N ASN A 67 -12.32 10.45 26.75
CA ASN A 67 -13.76 10.23 26.74
C ASN A 67 -14.40 10.98 25.55
N GLY A 68 -13.89 10.72 24.34
CA GLY A 68 -14.27 11.36 23.09
C GLY A 68 -13.45 10.82 21.93
N GLU A 69 -13.51 11.51 20.79
CA GLU A 69 -12.77 11.16 19.58
C GLU A 69 -11.36 11.77 19.59
N LEU A 70 -10.37 11.02 19.08
CA LEU A 70 -9.07 11.58 18.71
C LEU A 70 -9.07 11.93 17.20
N SER A 71 -9.33 13.20 16.88
CA SER A 71 -9.27 13.71 15.49
C SER A 71 -8.05 14.57 15.19
N GLY A 72 -7.34 15.02 16.22
CA GLY A 72 -6.05 15.66 16.11
C GLY A 72 -4.90 14.70 16.44
N ARG A 73 -3.97 15.14 17.31
CA ARG A 73 -2.74 14.39 17.61
C ARG A 73 -2.60 14.10 19.09
N PHE A 74 -2.34 12.84 19.44
CA PHE A 74 -1.77 12.46 20.73
C PHE A 74 -0.35 11.98 20.47
N THR A 75 0.64 12.77 20.87
CA THR A 75 2.05 12.40 20.74
C THR A 75 2.72 12.21 22.10
N SER A 76 3.54 11.18 22.24
CA SER A 76 4.47 11.00 23.35
C SER A 76 5.89 10.81 22.82
N THR A 77 6.89 11.42 23.46
CA THR A 77 8.29 11.18 23.06
C THR A 77 8.86 9.86 23.60
N GLY A 78 8.19 9.22 24.55
CA GLY A 78 8.62 7.95 25.16
C GLY A 78 7.72 6.76 24.83
N SER A 79 7.80 5.74 25.69
CA SER A 79 7.04 4.50 25.63
C SER A 79 5.77 4.55 26.48
N LEU A 80 4.78 3.72 26.19
CA LEU A 80 3.74 3.35 27.16
C LEU A 80 4.22 2.15 27.97
N THR A 81 4.31 2.28 29.29
CA THR A 81 4.83 1.21 30.16
C THR A 81 3.83 0.10 30.42
N SER A 82 4.36 -1.08 30.80
CA SER A 82 3.56 -2.26 31.11
C SER A 82 2.64 -2.00 32.30
N GLY A 83 1.39 -2.47 32.20
CA GLY A 83 0.34 -2.25 33.19
C GLY A 83 -0.52 -1.00 32.94
N ASP A 84 -0.03 -0.04 32.14
CA ASP A 84 -0.77 1.17 31.80
C ASP A 84 -1.60 0.99 30.53
N THR A 85 -2.69 1.74 30.42
CA THR A 85 -3.61 1.66 29.29
C THR A 85 -3.93 3.05 28.74
N ILE A 86 -3.85 3.20 27.43
CA ILE A 86 -4.47 4.30 26.70
C ILE A 86 -5.85 3.83 26.23
N THR A 87 -6.91 4.54 26.62
CA THR A 87 -8.29 4.29 26.18
C THR A 87 -8.81 5.50 25.44
N ILE A 88 -9.38 5.30 24.25
CA ILE A 88 -10.07 6.34 23.49
C ILE A 88 -11.47 5.83 23.20
N THR A 89 -12.50 6.45 23.78
CA THR A 89 -13.84 5.84 23.83
C THR A 89 -14.57 5.89 22.50
N ASP A 90 -14.32 6.91 21.68
CA ASP A 90 -15.04 7.13 20.42
C ASP A 90 -14.15 6.84 19.20
N GLY A 91 -12.91 6.41 19.45
CA GLY A 91 -11.95 6.01 18.43
C GLY A 91 -11.03 7.12 17.93
N ILE A 92 -10.28 6.78 16.89
CA ILE A 92 -9.32 7.64 16.19
C ILE A 92 -9.87 7.86 14.78
N SER A 93 -10.30 9.09 14.48
CA SER A 93 -10.84 9.46 13.17
C SER A 93 -9.79 9.35 12.06
N SER A 94 -10.20 9.44 10.79
CA SER A 94 -9.31 9.43 9.63
C SER A 94 -8.14 10.45 9.66
N THR A 95 -8.27 11.57 10.38
CA THR A 95 -7.19 12.57 10.56
C THR A 95 -6.42 12.40 11.87
N GLY A 96 -6.90 11.51 12.74
CA GLY A 96 -6.36 11.27 14.06
C GLY A 96 -5.04 10.52 14.03
N LEU A 97 -4.11 10.94 14.88
CA LEU A 97 -2.81 10.28 15.05
C LEU A 97 -2.50 10.06 16.53
N LEU A 98 -2.29 8.80 16.92
CA LEU A 98 -1.63 8.42 18.16
C LEU A 98 -0.18 8.03 17.85
N SER A 99 0.80 8.73 18.39
CA SER A 99 2.21 8.48 18.11
C SER A 99 3.02 8.34 19.41
N LEU A 100 3.69 7.21 19.58
CA LEU A 100 4.61 6.93 20.68
C LEU A 100 6.04 6.89 20.16
N GLY A 101 6.91 7.73 20.73
CA GLY A 101 8.31 7.83 20.34
C GLY A 101 9.10 6.54 20.62
N GLY A 102 8.71 5.80 21.66
CA GLY A 102 9.32 4.53 22.07
C GLY A 102 8.43 3.32 21.81
N SER A 103 8.39 2.40 22.77
CA SER A 103 7.67 1.12 22.70
C SER A 103 6.21 1.23 23.13
N LEU A 104 5.37 0.33 22.61
CA LEU A 104 4.10 -0.03 23.26
C LEU A 104 4.32 -1.29 24.11
N THR A 105 4.40 -1.14 25.44
CA THR A 105 4.45 -2.28 26.37
C THR A 105 3.19 -2.43 27.23
N GLY A 106 2.41 -1.36 27.39
CA GLY A 106 1.09 -1.35 28.02
C GLY A 106 -0.04 -1.80 27.08
N ASN A 107 -1.23 -1.25 27.24
CA ASN A 107 -2.39 -1.58 26.41
C ASN A 107 -2.95 -0.37 25.67
N LEU A 108 -3.51 -0.61 24.49
CA LEU A 108 -4.34 0.36 23.77
C LEU A 108 -5.75 -0.23 23.60
N SER A 109 -6.77 0.53 23.98
CA SER A 109 -8.17 0.12 23.89
C SER A 109 -8.97 1.16 23.09
N LEU A 110 -9.60 0.71 22.02
CA LEU A 110 -10.46 1.48 21.11
C LEU A 110 -11.83 0.79 20.99
N PRO A 111 -12.92 1.51 20.65
CA PRO A 111 -14.21 0.87 20.35
C PRO A 111 -14.13 0.04 19.06
N ALA A 112 -15.17 -0.75 18.79
CA ALA A 112 -15.27 -1.50 17.54
C ALA A 112 -15.24 -0.53 16.34
N ASN A 113 -14.45 -0.86 15.31
CA ASN A 113 -14.17 0.01 14.16
C ASN A 113 -13.58 1.39 14.54
N GLY A 114 -13.06 1.54 15.76
CA GLY A 114 -12.56 2.82 16.28
C GLY A 114 -11.18 3.23 15.78
N LEU A 115 -10.65 2.61 14.73
CA LEU A 115 -9.36 2.96 14.14
C LEU A 115 -9.54 3.29 12.67
N GLU A 116 -9.91 4.53 12.37
CA GLU A 116 -9.91 5.08 11.01
C GLU A 116 -8.58 5.78 10.69
N GLY A 117 -7.91 6.35 11.71
CA GLY A 117 -6.64 7.05 11.59
C GLY A 117 -5.40 6.18 11.77
N GLN A 118 -4.36 6.75 12.38
CA GLN A 118 -3.04 6.11 12.50
C GLN A 118 -2.61 5.94 13.95
N VAL A 119 -2.01 4.79 14.25
CA VAL A 119 -1.25 4.54 15.49
C VAL A 119 0.19 4.21 15.12
N ILE A 120 1.15 4.99 15.62
CA ILE A 120 2.57 4.81 15.31
C ILE A 120 3.34 4.52 16.61
N PHE A 121 4.15 3.46 16.58
CA PHE A 121 5.13 3.14 17.62
C PHE A 121 6.55 3.29 17.09
N ASN A 122 7.49 3.49 18.01
CA ASN A 122 8.87 3.82 17.71
C ASN A 122 8.99 5.06 16.80
N ALA A 123 8.10 6.04 16.95
CA ALA A 123 8.13 7.28 16.17
C ALA A 123 9.40 8.12 16.43
N GLY A 124 10.11 7.86 17.52
CA GLY A 124 11.41 8.45 17.82
C GLY A 124 12.58 7.74 17.13
N ASN A 125 12.32 6.60 16.45
CA ASN A 125 13.32 5.76 15.82
C ASN A 125 14.48 5.38 16.78
N THR A 126 14.12 4.97 18.00
CA THR A 126 15.07 4.66 19.09
C THR A 126 15.22 3.15 19.34
N GLY A 127 14.69 2.31 18.45
CA GLY A 127 14.67 0.84 18.61
C GLY A 127 13.52 0.35 19.49
N GLY A 128 12.42 1.10 19.54
CA GLY A 128 11.20 0.71 20.23
C GLY A 128 10.60 -0.61 19.72
N SER A 129 9.79 -1.22 20.56
CA SER A 129 9.14 -2.51 20.32
C SER A 129 7.63 -2.41 20.55
N TRP A 130 6.90 -3.33 19.93
CA TRP A 130 5.50 -3.55 20.24
C TRP A 130 5.40 -4.91 20.94
N THR A 131 5.05 -4.90 22.22
CA THR A 131 4.77 -6.11 23.03
C THR A 131 3.46 -6.02 23.80
N GLY A 132 2.89 -4.82 23.86
CA GLY A 132 1.62 -4.52 24.50
C GLY A 132 0.42 -5.03 23.73
N THR A 133 -0.74 -5.09 24.41
CA THR A 133 -1.99 -5.57 23.79
C THR A 133 -2.74 -4.40 23.16
N ILE A 134 -3.24 -4.60 21.94
CA ILE A 134 -4.18 -3.66 21.32
C ILE A 134 -5.52 -4.35 21.15
N THR A 135 -6.57 -3.71 21.64
CA THR A 135 -7.96 -4.18 21.50
C THR A 135 -8.80 -3.11 20.81
N ILE A 136 -9.50 -3.50 19.75
CA ILE A 136 -10.42 -2.66 18.97
C ILE A 136 -11.78 -3.34 19.00
N GLY A 137 -12.68 -2.84 19.85
CA GLY A 137 -13.93 -3.51 20.19
C GLY A 137 -13.67 -4.85 20.87
N SER A 138 -14.08 -5.95 20.24
CA SER A 138 -13.77 -7.31 20.70
C SER A 138 -12.53 -7.92 20.05
N THR A 139 -11.93 -7.25 19.07
CA THR A 139 -10.79 -7.76 18.31
C THR A 139 -9.49 -7.42 19.02
N THR A 140 -8.75 -8.44 19.46
CA THR A 140 -7.37 -8.26 19.93
C THR A 140 -6.41 -8.46 18.77
N ILE A 141 -5.52 -7.50 18.53
CA ILE A 141 -4.55 -7.56 17.45
C ILE A 141 -3.38 -8.46 17.85
N SER A 142 -3.30 -9.63 17.22
CA SER A 142 -2.11 -10.49 17.33
C SER A 142 -1.08 -10.04 16.32
N HIS A 143 0.15 -9.79 16.78
CA HIS A 143 1.23 -9.34 15.91
C HIS A 143 2.52 -10.10 16.21
N THR A 144 3.42 -10.15 15.24
CA THR A 144 4.81 -10.62 15.42
C THR A 144 5.76 -9.62 14.80
N GLY A 145 6.64 -9.02 15.62
CA GLY A 145 7.59 -8.01 15.14
C GLY A 145 6.94 -6.79 14.45
N GLY A 146 5.77 -6.39 14.93
CA GLY A 146 4.98 -5.27 14.39
C GLY A 146 4.14 -5.58 13.15
N VAL A 147 4.01 -6.84 12.75
CA VAL A 147 3.20 -7.29 11.60
C VAL A 147 1.96 -8.03 12.10
N TYR A 148 0.79 -7.74 11.52
CA TYR A 148 -0.49 -8.41 11.79
C TYR A 148 -1.29 -8.62 10.49
N THR A 149 -2.32 -9.47 10.53
CA THR A 149 -3.08 -9.88 9.33
C THR A 149 -4.46 -9.24 9.19
N ASN A 150 -5.02 -8.67 10.27
CA ASN A 150 -6.31 -7.98 10.25
C ASN A 150 -6.37 -6.92 9.14
N LEU A 151 -7.41 -6.95 8.32
CA LEU A 151 -7.60 -5.95 7.26
C LEU A 151 -7.97 -4.58 7.87
N PRO A 152 -7.53 -3.46 7.27
CA PRO A 152 -7.92 -2.13 7.71
C PRO A 152 -9.43 -1.93 7.88
N SER A 153 -10.23 -2.46 6.96
CA SER A 153 -11.70 -2.37 7.02
C SER A 153 -12.29 -3.01 8.28
N ALA A 154 -11.64 -4.03 8.86
CA ALA A 154 -12.07 -4.65 10.10
C ALA A 154 -11.69 -3.84 11.36
N LEU A 155 -10.84 -2.82 11.20
CA LEU A 155 -10.37 -1.96 12.29
C LEU A 155 -11.02 -0.57 12.27
N GLY A 156 -11.66 -0.17 11.16
CA GLY A 156 -12.20 1.17 10.92
C GLY A 156 -11.63 1.88 9.68
N GLY A 157 -10.64 1.28 9.00
CA GLY A 157 -9.99 1.82 7.80
C GLY A 157 -8.53 2.25 8.02
N GLY A 158 -8.13 2.44 9.27
CA GLY A 158 -6.82 2.89 9.69
C GLY A 158 -5.74 1.80 9.74
N SER A 159 -4.66 2.10 10.47
CA SER A 159 -3.55 1.15 10.69
C SER A 159 -2.74 1.41 11.95
N ILE A 160 -2.02 0.36 12.37
CA ILE A 160 -1.03 0.40 13.44
C ILE A 160 0.34 0.09 12.84
N GLY A 161 1.30 1.00 13.00
CA GLY A 161 2.65 0.88 12.44
C GLY A 161 3.72 0.88 13.52
N LEU A 162 4.60 -0.12 13.51
CA LEU A 162 5.88 -0.06 14.23
C LEU A 162 6.96 0.41 13.25
N ALA A 163 7.61 1.55 13.53
CA ALA A 163 8.68 2.04 12.68
C ALA A 163 9.98 1.23 12.85
N PRO A 164 10.77 0.99 11.77
CA PRO A 164 10.45 1.31 10.38
C PRO A 164 9.28 0.50 9.82
N PHE A 165 8.41 1.14 9.05
CA PHE A 165 7.17 0.52 8.57
C PHE A 165 7.43 -0.60 7.58
N LYS A 166 6.56 -1.61 7.65
CA LYS A 166 6.60 -2.81 6.80
C LYS A 166 5.41 -2.86 5.84
N LEU A 167 5.53 -3.73 4.84
CA LEU A 167 4.45 -4.08 3.93
C LEU A 167 3.30 -4.76 4.70
N HIS A 168 2.07 -4.34 4.46
CA HIS A 168 0.88 -5.00 4.98
C HIS A 168 0.37 -6.02 3.95
N GLU A 169 0.95 -7.22 3.98
CA GLU A 169 0.80 -8.25 2.94
C GLU A 169 -0.65 -8.55 2.55
N THR A 170 -1.55 -8.69 3.52
CA THR A 170 -2.96 -9.01 3.28
C THR A 170 -3.82 -7.82 2.88
N ALA A 171 -3.38 -6.59 3.17
CA ALA A 171 -4.13 -5.38 2.85
C ALA A 171 -3.76 -4.79 1.49
N CYS A 172 -2.77 -5.35 0.80
CA CYS A 172 -2.48 -4.95 -0.57
C CYS A 172 -3.61 -5.42 -1.51
N THR A 173 -3.73 -4.74 -2.65
CA THR A 173 -4.64 -5.14 -3.73
C THR A 173 -3.80 -5.32 -4.99
N PRO A 174 -3.67 -6.54 -5.54
CA PRO A 174 -3.99 -7.81 -4.89
C PRO A 174 -3.11 -8.05 -3.63
N PRO A 175 -3.44 -9.04 -2.78
CA PRO A 175 -2.59 -9.42 -1.66
C PRO A 175 -1.17 -9.78 -2.12
N HIS A 176 -0.18 -9.63 -1.24
CA HIS A 176 1.20 -10.02 -1.54
C HIS A 176 1.34 -11.55 -1.73
N GLY A 177 2.27 -11.98 -2.58
CA GLY A 177 2.71 -13.39 -2.65
C GLY A 177 1.81 -14.29 -3.51
N GLN A 178 1.05 -13.71 -4.45
CA GLN A 178 0.17 -14.45 -5.38
C GLN A 178 0.93 -15.09 -6.55
N GLU A 179 2.19 -15.49 -6.36
CA GLU A 179 3.03 -16.02 -7.45
C GLU A 179 2.54 -17.39 -7.92
N ASP A 180 2.13 -18.23 -6.96
CA ASP A 180 1.77 -19.65 -7.19
C ASP A 180 0.30 -19.96 -6.85
N THR A 181 -0.47 -18.97 -6.41
CA THR A 181 -1.87 -19.17 -6.01
C THR A 181 -2.82 -18.63 -7.08
N PRO A 182 -3.81 -19.42 -7.55
CA PRO A 182 -4.97 -18.90 -8.27
C PRO A 182 -5.81 -18.10 -7.26
N GLY A 183 -5.47 -16.83 -7.08
CA GLY A 183 -6.13 -15.90 -6.17
C GLY A 183 -6.97 -14.86 -6.90
N PRO A 184 -7.43 -13.78 -6.25
CA PRO A 184 -7.95 -12.61 -6.97
C PRO A 184 -6.81 -12.03 -7.80
N ILE A 185 -6.85 -12.32 -9.09
CA ILE A 185 -5.79 -12.01 -10.03
C ILE A 185 -6.08 -10.66 -10.68
N LEU A 186 -5.04 -9.92 -11.01
CA LEU A 186 -5.19 -8.78 -11.91
C LEU A 186 -5.19 -9.26 -13.34
N GLU A 187 -6.07 -8.70 -14.12
CA GLU A 187 -6.17 -9.01 -15.53
C GLU A 187 -5.60 -7.87 -16.36
N ASN A 188 -5.26 -8.12 -17.61
CA ASN A 188 -4.81 -7.05 -18.49
C ASN A 188 -5.89 -5.96 -18.65
N SER A 189 -7.16 -6.36 -18.67
CA SER A 189 -8.34 -5.48 -18.71
C SER A 189 -8.37 -4.50 -17.53
N SER A 190 -7.89 -4.92 -16.35
CA SER A 190 -7.78 -4.08 -15.14
C SER A 190 -6.87 -2.86 -15.33
N PHE A 191 -6.06 -2.83 -16.40
CA PHE A 191 -5.20 -1.71 -16.76
C PHE A 191 -5.72 -0.89 -17.96
N GLU A 192 -6.88 -1.20 -18.54
CA GLU A 192 -7.40 -0.51 -19.73
C GLU A 192 -7.70 0.96 -19.48
N THR A 193 -8.39 1.26 -18.39
CA THR A 193 -8.77 2.64 -18.09
C THR A 193 -7.57 3.44 -17.59
N THR A 194 -7.25 4.51 -18.31
CA THR A 194 -6.20 5.43 -17.88
C THR A 194 -6.68 6.20 -16.64
N GLY A 195 -6.14 5.87 -15.48
CA GLY A 195 -6.54 6.48 -14.21
C GLY A 195 -6.75 5.47 -13.10
N ASP A 196 -7.16 4.26 -13.48
CA ASP A 196 -7.37 3.16 -12.53
C ASP A 196 -6.05 2.73 -11.91
N MET A 197 -6.11 2.33 -10.64
CA MET A 197 -4.96 1.86 -9.85
C MET A 197 -5.25 0.41 -9.43
N PRO A 198 -5.18 -0.54 -10.37
CA PRO A 198 -5.49 -1.94 -10.08
C PRO A 198 -4.55 -2.54 -9.03
N VAL A 199 -3.32 -2.03 -8.94
CA VAL A 199 -2.37 -2.41 -7.89
C VAL A 199 -2.32 -1.31 -6.83
N LEU A 200 -2.56 -1.68 -5.57
CA LEU A 200 -2.44 -0.81 -4.41
C LEU A 200 -1.63 -1.52 -3.31
N ILE A 201 -0.38 -1.08 -3.14
CA ILE A 201 0.58 -1.62 -2.17
C ILE A 201 0.43 -0.85 -0.87
N ARG A 202 -0.01 -1.50 0.21
CA ARG A 202 -0.26 -0.86 1.51
C ARG A 202 0.84 -1.15 2.52
N LEU A 203 1.22 -0.15 3.31
CA LEU A 203 2.13 -0.30 4.45
C LEU A 203 1.38 -0.18 5.79
N PHE A 204 2.04 -0.57 6.88
CA PHE A 204 1.52 -0.44 8.24
C PHE A 204 1.52 1.00 8.79
N GLY A 205 2.15 1.94 8.09
CA GLY A 205 2.20 3.35 8.50
C GLY A 205 2.43 4.29 7.31
N PRO A 206 2.27 5.61 7.53
CA PRO A 206 2.33 6.59 6.46
C PRO A 206 3.73 6.70 5.86
N ILE A 207 3.81 7.01 4.57
CA ILE A 207 5.06 7.10 3.82
C ILE A 207 5.20 8.43 3.11
N VAL A 208 6.43 8.85 2.90
CA VAL A 208 6.78 9.97 2.04
C VAL A 208 8.02 9.66 1.21
N LYS A 209 8.20 10.41 0.13
CA LYS A 209 9.45 10.42 -0.62
C LYS A 209 10.57 11.01 0.25
N ALA A 210 11.75 10.43 0.18
CA ALA A 210 12.92 10.96 0.89
C ALA A 210 13.38 12.31 0.30
N ASP A 211 13.32 12.42 -1.03
CA ASP A 211 13.49 13.67 -1.76
C ASP A 211 12.13 14.10 -2.31
N PRO A 212 11.57 15.26 -1.92
CA PRO A 212 10.28 15.71 -2.43
C PRO A 212 10.27 15.95 -3.94
N GLU A 213 11.43 16.17 -4.57
CA GLU A 213 11.56 16.39 -6.02
C GLU A 213 11.49 15.09 -6.84
N ASP A 214 11.72 13.93 -6.22
CA ASP A 214 11.57 12.63 -6.90
C ASP A 214 10.12 12.41 -7.33
N SER A 215 9.89 11.71 -8.44
CA SER A 215 8.58 11.10 -8.68
C SER A 215 8.48 9.78 -7.90
N TRP A 216 7.27 9.30 -7.58
CA TRP A 216 7.12 7.97 -7.00
C TRP A 216 7.64 6.84 -7.91
N THR A 217 7.70 7.07 -9.22
CA THR A 217 8.31 6.13 -10.17
C THR A 217 9.84 6.07 -10.00
N ASP A 218 10.47 7.18 -9.61
CA ASP A 218 11.90 7.21 -9.28
C ASP A 218 12.22 6.49 -7.97
N CYS A 219 11.23 6.27 -7.10
CA CYS A 219 11.41 5.60 -5.82
C CYS A 219 11.37 4.07 -5.88
N VAL A 220 10.99 3.46 -7.02
CA VAL A 220 10.78 2.00 -7.13
C VAL A 220 11.46 1.37 -8.34
N HIS A 221 11.65 0.06 -8.28
CA HIS A 221 11.96 -0.82 -9.40
C HIS A 221 10.79 -1.77 -9.62
N ILE A 222 10.23 -1.79 -10.83
CA ILE A 222 9.22 -2.76 -11.21
C ILE A 222 9.84 -3.72 -12.21
N GLN A 223 9.75 -5.01 -11.91
CA GLN A 223 10.28 -6.06 -12.74
C GLN A 223 9.20 -7.10 -13.03
N CYS A 224 9.32 -7.77 -14.17
CA CYS A 224 8.41 -8.82 -14.62
C CYS A 224 9.22 -10.06 -14.99
N ARG A 225 8.62 -11.24 -14.78
CA ARG A 225 9.06 -12.49 -15.38
C ARG A 225 7.86 -13.23 -16.00
N PRO A 226 8.04 -14.03 -17.06
CA PRO A 226 6.98 -14.88 -17.57
C PRO A 226 6.49 -15.88 -16.51
N ILE A 227 5.22 -16.26 -16.58
CA ILE A 227 4.68 -17.36 -15.76
C ILE A 227 5.36 -18.66 -16.21
N GLY A 228 5.81 -19.48 -15.26
CA GLY A 228 6.51 -20.73 -15.56
C GLY A 228 7.97 -20.57 -16.02
N ALA A 229 8.56 -19.38 -15.94
CA ALA A 229 9.99 -19.21 -16.17
C ALA A 229 10.78 -20.11 -15.19
N GLY A 230 11.57 -21.04 -15.71
CA GLY A 230 12.27 -22.05 -14.90
C GLY A 230 13.35 -21.50 -13.97
N ASP A 231 13.68 -20.22 -14.10
CA ASP A 231 14.52 -19.47 -13.16
C ASP A 231 13.67 -18.40 -12.48
N GLU A 232 13.34 -18.62 -11.20
CA GLU A 232 12.60 -17.69 -10.35
C GLU A 232 13.29 -16.32 -10.23
N CYS A 233 14.56 -16.25 -10.59
CA CYS A 233 15.37 -15.05 -10.54
C CYS A 233 15.45 -14.31 -11.89
N SER A 234 14.86 -14.80 -12.99
CA SER A 234 14.95 -14.14 -14.31
C SER A 234 14.09 -12.87 -14.49
N TRP A 235 14.37 -11.80 -13.73
CA TRP A 235 13.56 -10.58 -13.67
C TRP A 235 13.98 -9.51 -14.69
N VAL A 236 13.06 -9.11 -15.57
CA VAL A 236 13.25 -8.01 -16.53
C VAL A 236 12.72 -6.70 -15.96
N ASN A 237 13.51 -5.62 -16.02
CA ASN A 237 13.05 -4.30 -15.59
C ASN A 237 12.02 -3.73 -16.56
N VAL A 238 10.82 -3.44 -16.05
CA VAL A 238 9.69 -2.90 -16.79
C VAL A 238 9.14 -1.62 -16.15
N THR A 239 9.96 -0.93 -15.35
CA THR A 239 9.54 0.26 -14.58
C THR A 239 8.90 1.33 -15.45
N THR A 240 9.41 1.56 -16.66
CA THR A 240 8.87 2.55 -17.61
C THR A 240 7.50 2.21 -18.18
N GLY A 241 7.04 0.96 -18.04
CA GLY A 241 5.71 0.52 -18.44
C GLY A 241 4.60 0.90 -17.45
N PHE A 242 4.97 1.41 -16.28
CA PHE A 242 4.03 1.76 -15.22
C PHE A 242 4.15 3.22 -14.83
N ARG A 243 3.02 3.77 -14.39
CA ARG A 243 2.94 5.01 -13.64
C ARG A 243 2.70 4.66 -12.17
N VAL A 244 3.59 5.13 -11.30
CA VAL A 244 3.49 4.96 -9.86
C VAL A 244 3.01 6.25 -9.23
N ARG A 245 2.01 6.16 -8.34
CA ARG A 245 1.49 7.28 -7.57
C ARG A 245 1.53 6.97 -6.08
N GLY A 246 1.53 8.01 -5.27
CA GLY A 246 1.49 7.87 -3.81
C GLY A 246 1.18 9.20 -3.12
N PRO A 247 1.33 9.25 -1.79
CA PRO A 247 1.03 10.42 -0.99
C PRO A 247 1.75 11.67 -1.50
N GLY A 248 1.02 12.79 -1.58
CA GLY A 248 1.52 14.07 -2.07
C GLY A 248 1.36 14.30 -3.58
N ASP A 249 1.06 13.28 -4.39
CA ASP A 249 0.69 13.51 -5.78
C ASP A 249 -0.70 14.17 -5.86
N THR A 250 -0.85 15.15 -6.75
CA THR A 250 -2.10 15.92 -6.89
C THR A 250 -3.30 15.10 -7.36
N ASP A 251 -3.07 13.97 -8.02
CA ASP A 251 -4.09 13.05 -8.54
C ASP A 251 -4.10 11.71 -7.79
N TRP A 252 -3.58 11.71 -6.56
CA TRP A 252 -3.65 10.59 -5.64
C TRP A 252 -4.95 10.61 -4.84
N THR A 253 -5.67 9.49 -4.86
CA THR A 253 -6.91 9.29 -4.10
C THR A 253 -6.80 8.18 -3.06
N GLY A 254 -5.64 7.51 -2.98
CA GLY A 254 -5.38 6.51 -1.94
C GLY A 254 -5.05 7.15 -0.59
N ASP A 255 -4.80 6.31 0.41
CA ASP A 255 -4.42 6.77 1.74
C ASP A 255 -2.93 7.16 1.82
N GLU A 256 -2.51 7.75 2.95
CA GLU A 256 -1.13 8.23 3.17
C GLU A 256 -0.08 7.10 3.32
N ARG A 257 -0.49 5.84 3.23
CA ARG A 257 0.34 4.65 3.50
C ARG A 257 0.38 3.68 2.31
N SER A 258 -0.08 4.12 1.14
CA SER A 258 -0.18 3.25 -0.02
C SER A 258 0.57 3.78 -1.24
N LEU A 259 1.02 2.88 -2.11
CA LEU A 259 1.52 3.17 -3.45
C LEU A 259 0.59 2.54 -4.46
N GLY A 260 0.13 3.31 -5.44
CA GLY A 260 -0.69 2.82 -6.53
C GLY A 260 0.13 2.62 -7.79
N LEU A 261 -0.07 1.52 -8.50
CA LEU A 261 0.48 1.32 -9.83
C LEU A 261 -0.66 1.26 -10.85
N SER A 262 -0.43 1.95 -11.95
CA SER A 262 -1.28 2.01 -13.14
C SER A 262 -0.39 1.87 -14.37
N ARG A 263 -0.96 1.62 -15.55
CA ARG A 263 -0.16 1.58 -16.77
C ARG A 263 0.38 2.96 -17.15
N ALA A 264 1.56 3.00 -17.77
CA ALA A 264 2.02 4.19 -18.46
C ALA A 264 1.21 4.41 -19.76
N ALA A 265 1.12 5.65 -20.23
CA ALA A 265 0.37 5.97 -21.44
C ALA A 265 0.90 5.19 -22.65
N GLY A 266 0.01 4.49 -23.36
CA GLY A 266 0.36 3.67 -24.53
C GLY A 266 1.09 2.36 -24.23
N MET A 267 1.27 2.01 -22.95
CA MET A 267 1.88 0.75 -22.53
C MET A 267 0.81 -0.18 -21.94
N TYR A 268 0.88 -1.46 -22.23
CA TYR A 268 0.05 -2.47 -21.55
C TYR A 268 0.99 -3.44 -20.82
N PRO A 269 0.76 -3.70 -19.52
CA PRO A 269 1.45 -4.78 -18.83
C PRO A 269 1.24 -6.09 -19.60
N LYS A 270 2.27 -6.93 -19.61
CA LYS A 270 2.18 -8.27 -20.20
C LYS A 270 1.68 -9.22 -19.12
N VAL A 271 1.12 -10.35 -19.54
CA VAL A 271 0.87 -11.48 -18.65
C VAL A 271 2.20 -11.90 -18.00
N GLY A 272 2.21 -12.10 -16.69
CA GLY A 272 3.45 -12.36 -15.96
C GLY A 272 3.34 -12.28 -14.45
N VAL A 273 4.41 -12.68 -13.78
CA VAL A 273 4.61 -12.39 -12.35
C VAL A 273 5.41 -11.10 -12.26
N TYR A 274 4.91 -10.17 -11.46
CA TYR A 274 5.50 -8.87 -11.24
C TYR A 274 6.05 -8.76 -9.83
N ARG A 275 7.16 -8.04 -9.71
CA ARG A 275 7.66 -7.57 -8.43
C ARG A 275 7.92 -6.08 -8.46
N VAL A 276 7.55 -5.43 -7.38
CA VAL A 276 7.90 -4.05 -7.06
C VAL A 276 8.92 -4.12 -5.95
N ALA A 277 10.01 -3.37 -6.06
CA ALA A 277 11.01 -3.23 -5.00
C ALA A 277 11.28 -1.75 -4.79
N LEU A 278 11.46 -1.34 -3.54
CA LEU A 278 11.81 0.04 -3.23
C LEU A 278 13.30 0.27 -3.51
N LYS A 279 13.62 1.43 -4.09
CA LYS A 279 15.01 1.89 -4.16
C LYS A 279 15.46 2.28 -2.76
N SER A 280 16.66 1.83 -2.39
CA SER A 280 17.20 2.02 -1.04
C SER A 280 17.14 3.50 -0.62
N GLY A 281 16.48 3.76 0.51
CA GLY A 281 16.38 5.08 1.11
C GLY A 281 15.50 6.10 0.36
N ARG A 282 14.78 5.72 -0.70
CA ARG A 282 13.94 6.66 -1.47
C ARG A 282 12.52 6.80 -0.91
N VAL A 283 12.03 5.79 -0.22
CA VAL A 283 10.75 5.81 0.51
C VAL A 283 11.03 5.69 1.99
N VAL A 284 10.52 6.64 2.77
CA VAL A 284 10.80 6.75 4.19
C VAL A 284 9.51 6.82 5.00
N CYS A 285 9.60 6.45 6.26
CA CYS A 285 8.49 6.52 7.20
C CYS A 285 8.15 7.99 7.47
N ALA A 286 6.93 8.40 7.14
CA ALA A 286 6.40 9.70 7.55
C ALA A 286 6.12 9.69 9.05
N GLU A 287 6.10 10.86 9.69
CA GLU A 287 5.78 10.99 11.12
C GLU A 287 6.73 10.22 12.07
N VAL A 288 7.94 9.89 11.58
CA VAL A 288 9.00 9.22 12.34
C VAL A 288 10.27 10.06 12.30
N THR A 289 10.87 10.28 13.48
CA THR A 289 12.10 11.04 13.65
C THR A 289 13.23 10.44 12.82
N GLY A 290 13.90 11.29 12.03
CA GLY A 290 14.99 10.88 11.15
C GLY A 290 14.53 10.16 9.87
N ALA A 291 13.22 10.00 9.65
CA ALA A 291 12.63 9.43 8.45
C ALA A 291 13.34 8.13 8.00
N PRO A 292 13.36 7.07 8.83
CA PRO A 292 14.00 5.81 8.46
C PRO A 292 13.34 5.23 7.21
N ALA A 293 14.15 4.58 6.37
CA ALA A 293 13.66 3.86 5.21
C ALA A 293 12.65 2.78 5.63
N VAL A 294 11.58 2.62 4.85
CA VAL A 294 10.63 1.52 5.06
C VAL A 294 11.28 0.18 4.72
N VAL A 295 10.78 -0.91 5.28
CA VAL A 295 11.37 -2.26 5.16
C VAL A 295 10.36 -3.24 4.58
N TRP A 296 10.63 -3.81 3.41
CA TRP A 296 9.77 -4.83 2.78
C TRP A 296 10.23 -6.25 3.17
N PRO A 297 9.45 -7.32 2.90
CA PRO A 297 9.88 -8.71 3.11
C PRO A 297 10.84 -9.20 2.00
N LEU A 298 11.79 -10.09 2.35
CA LEU A 298 12.76 -10.67 1.41
C LEU A 298 12.06 -11.64 0.46
N ASN A 299 12.29 -11.53 -0.84
CA ASN A 299 11.76 -12.51 -1.80
C ASN A 299 12.87 -13.31 -2.51
N CYS A 300 13.93 -12.66 -3.00
CA CYS A 300 15.07 -13.37 -3.61
C CYS A 300 16.38 -12.60 -3.45
N ALA A 301 17.51 -13.31 -3.35
CA ALA A 301 18.85 -12.74 -3.40
C ALA A 301 19.45 -12.97 -4.81
N GLU A 302 19.21 -12.05 -5.73
CA GLU A 302 19.96 -12.03 -6.99
C GLU A 302 21.09 -11.03 -6.94
N GLY A 303 22.31 -11.48 -7.24
CA GLY A 303 23.48 -10.61 -7.34
C GLY A 303 23.76 -9.87 -6.03
N ASN A 304 24.15 -10.58 -4.97
CA ASN A 304 24.61 -10.05 -3.67
C ASN A 304 23.68 -9.07 -2.92
N GLU A 305 22.53 -8.69 -3.47
CA GLU A 305 21.59 -7.73 -2.86
C GLU A 305 20.24 -8.42 -2.66
N PRO A 306 19.88 -8.83 -1.42
CA PRO A 306 18.53 -9.27 -1.14
C PRO A 306 17.54 -8.15 -1.48
N ARG A 307 16.67 -8.39 -2.47
CA ARG A 307 15.65 -7.40 -2.84
C ARG A 307 14.35 -7.72 -2.12
N PHE A 308 14.00 -6.83 -1.21
CA PHE A 308 12.72 -6.85 -0.53
C PHE A 308 11.62 -6.36 -1.48
N ALA A 309 10.60 -7.17 -1.75
CA ALA A 309 9.69 -6.91 -2.87
C ALA A 309 8.23 -7.27 -2.58
N TYR A 310 7.30 -6.43 -3.05
CA TYR A 310 5.89 -6.78 -3.19
C TYR A 310 5.70 -7.49 -4.55
N THR A 311 5.07 -8.67 -4.54
CA THR A 311 4.75 -9.43 -5.74
C THR A 311 3.26 -9.62 -5.96
N PHE A 312 2.90 -9.62 -7.24
CA PHE A 312 1.56 -9.85 -7.76
C PHE A 312 1.65 -10.53 -9.14
N ARG A 313 0.53 -11.04 -9.63
CA ARG A 313 0.43 -11.70 -10.93
C ARG A 313 -0.58 -10.98 -11.80
N ILE A 314 -0.27 -10.90 -13.10
CA ILE A 314 -1.21 -10.50 -14.14
C ILE A 314 -1.50 -11.72 -15.00
N GLU A 315 -2.77 -12.08 -15.13
CA GLU A 315 -3.24 -13.16 -16.02
C GLU A 315 -3.89 -12.59 -17.29
N PRO A 316 -4.00 -13.41 -18.35
CA PRO A 316 -4.85 -13.08 -19.48
C PRO A 316 -6.31 -12.98 -19.02
N ASP A 317 -7.05 -12.10 -19.70
CA ASP A 317 -8.50 -11.96 -19.66
C ASP A 317 -8.93 -11.64 -21.10
N CYS A 318 -9.12 -12.69 -21.89
CA CYS A 318 -9.25 -12.60 -23.34
C CYS A 318 -10.67 -12.29 -23.79
N ASP A 319 -11.66 -12.57 -22.95
CA ASP A 319 -13.08 -12.31 -23.19
C ASP A 319 -13.61 -11.11 -22.38
N ASN A 320 -12.78 -10.51 -21.52
CA ASN A 320 -13.05 -9.30 -20.74
C ASN A 320 -14.20 -9.50 -19.74
N ASP A 321 -14.33 -10.71 -19.20
CA ASP A 321 -15.37 -11.07 -18.23
C ASP A 321 -14.95 -10.87 -16.77
N GLN A 322 -13.70 -10.46 -16.56
CA GLN A 322 -13.04 -10.27 -15.27
C GLN A 322 -12.78 -11.57 -14.49
N ILE A 323 -12.58 -12.67 -15.22
CA ILE A 323 -12.15 -13.96 -14.69
C ILE A 323 -10.93 -14.42 -15.50
N GLY A 324 -9.78 -14.55 -14.82
CA GLY A 324 -8.56 -15.06 -15.46
C GLY A 324 -8.79 -16.35 -16.25
N ASP A 325 -8.45 -16.33 -17.55
CA ASP A 325 -8.82 -17.40 -18.49
C ASP A 325 -8.13 -18.75 -18.20
N PHE A 326 -7.17 -18.78 -17.27
CA PHE A 326 -6.63 -20.04 -16.77
C PHE A 326 -7.65 -20.86 -15.98
N VAL A 327 -8.77 -20.26 -15.54
CA VAL A 327 -9.73 -20.85 -14.61
C VAL A 327 -11.10 -21.13 -15.25
N ASP A 328 -11.63 -20.25 -16.12
CA ASP A 328 -13.02 -20.36 -16.59
C ASP A 328 -13.17 -21.09 -17.92
N GLU A 329 -12.34 -20.82 -18.93
CA GLU A 329 -12.58 -21.35 -20.27
C GLU A 329 -11.45 -22.22 -20.82
N SER A 330 -11.84 -23.23 -21.60
CA SER A 330 -10.97 -23.80 -22.64
C SER A 330 -10.89 -22.90 -23.88
N VAL A 331 -11.26 -21.63 -23.75
CA VAL A 331 -11.14 -20.66 -24.81
C VAL A 331 -9.68 -20.34 -24.93
N ASP A 332 -9.22 -20.56 -26.15
CA ASP A 332 -7.85 -20.40 -26.56
C ASP A 332 -7.48 -18.93 -26.38
N CYS A 333 -7.02 -18.61 -25.17
CA CYS A 333 -6.22 -17.45 -24.85
C CYS A 333 -4.84 -17.56 -25.46
N ASP A 334 -4.79 -18.09 -26.66
CA ASP A 334 -3.80 -17.85 -27.66
C ASP A 334 -3.79 -16.32 -27.94
N PHE A 335 -3.26 -15.59 -26.96
CA PHE A 335 -2.09 -14.76 -27.20
C PHE A 335 -0.94 -15.66 -27.67
N ASN A 336 -1.20 -16.53 -28.65
CA ASN A 336 -0.21 -17.08 -29.49
C ASN A 336 0.44 -15.85 -30.09
N PRO A 337 1.76 -15.73 -30.03
CA PRO A 337 2.46 -14.95 -31.03
C PRO A 337 1.93 -15.23 -32.46
N CYS A 338 1.30 -16.39 -32.69
CA CYS A 338 0.62 -16.75 -33.93
C CYS A 338 -0.78 -16.16 -34.17
N HIS A 339 -1.40 -15.42 -33.26
CA HIS A 339 -2.64 -14.71 -33.60
C HIS A 339 -2.38 -13.58 -34.61
N VAL A 340 -1.15 -13.04 -34.63
CA VAL A 340 -0.68 -12.16 -35.70
C VAL A 340 -0.04 -12.92 -36.86
N ASN A 341 0.02 -14.26 -36.79
CA ASN A 341 0.38 -15.12 -37.93
C ASN A 341 -0.90 -15.50 -38.67
N MET A 342 -1.28 -14.65 -39.61
CA MET A 342 -2.56 -14.71 -40.31
C MET A 342 -2.51 -15.62 -41.54
N ASP A 343 -1.30 -15.93 -42.04
CA ASP A 343 -1.12 -16.90 -43.12
C ASP A 343 -0.78 -18.32 -42.65
N GLU A 344 -0.70 -18.51 -41.32
CA GLU A 344 -0.48 -19.79 -40.64
C GLU A 344 0.86 -20.46 -41.00
N ASP A 345 1.89 -19.69 -41.35
CA ASP A 345 3.20 -20.21 -41.79
C ASP A 345 4.21 -20.45 -40.64
N ASN A 346 3.74 -20.42 -39.40
CA ASN A 346 4.51 -20.39 -38.15
C ASN A 346 5.57 -19.26 -38.04
N SER A 347 5.40 -18.14 -38.74
CA SER A 347 6.23 -16.94 -38.58
C SER A 347 5.39 -15.67 -38.54
N VAL A 348 5.90 -14.60 -37.90
CA VAL A 348 5.23 -13.28 -37.88
C VAL A 348 6.02 -12.35 -38.79
N THR A 349 5.56 -12.22 -40.02
CA THR A 349 6.19 -11.46 -41.09
C THR A 349 5.23 -10.42 -41.67
N VAL A 350 5.71 -9.65 -42.65
CA VAL A 350 4.85 -8.71 -43.37
C VAL A 350 3.75 -9.45 -44.17
N ALA A 351 3.93 -10.74 -44.48
CA ALA A 351 2.93 -11.53 -45.20
C ALA A 351 1.61 -11.62 -44.40
N ASP A 352 1.70 -11.70 -43.07
CA ASP A 352 0.54 -11.73 -42.20
C ASP A 352 -0.30 -10.47 -42.26
N ILE A 353 0.32 -9.30 -42.44
CA ILE A 353 -0.42 -8.05 -42.64
C ILE A 353 -1.31 -8.15 -43.87
N PHE A 354 -0.80 -8.74 -44.96
CA PHE A 354 -1.59 -8.93 -46.17
C PHE A 354 -2.65 -10.02 -46.02
N ALA A 355 -2.37 -11.09 -45.27
CA ALA A 355 -3.35 -12.11 -44.95
C ALA A 355 -4.50 -11.55 -44.09
N PHE A 356 -4.18 -10.77 -43.05
CA PHE A 356 -5.18 -10.06 -42.25
C PHE A 356 -6.04 -9.12 -43.11
N LEU A 357 -5.43 -8.27 -43.94
CA LEU A 357 -6.19 -7.37 -44.82
C LEU A 357 -7.09 -8.15 -45.79
N THR A 358 -6.67 -9.33 -46.23
CA THR A 358 -7.49 -10.22 -47.07
C THR A 358 -8.71 -10.74 -46.30
N TYR A 359 -8.54 -11.15 -45.04
CA TYR A 359 -9.67 -11.51 -44.17
C TYR A 359 -10.60 -10.33 -43.92
N TRP A 360 -10.05 -9.14 -43.66
CA TRP A 360 -10.81 -7.92 -43.42
C TRP A 360 -11.67 -7.52 -44.63
N PHE A 361 -11.08 -7.48 -45.83
CA PHE A 361 -11.80 -7.14 -47.07
C PHE A 361 -12.86 -8.19 -47.45
N SER A 362 -12.72 -9.44 -47.00
CA SER A 362 -13.70 -10.50 -47.27
C SER A 362 -14.78 -10.62 -46.21
N GLY A 363 -14.71 -9.82 -45.12
CA GLY A 363 -15.63 -9.93 -43.99
C GLY A 363 -15.49 -11.26 -43.24
N HIS A 364 -14.30 -11.85 -43.24
CA HIS A 364 -14.06 -13.12 -42.56
C HIS A 364 -14.03 -12.91 -41.04
N PRO A 365 -14.70 -13.75 -40.21
CA PRO A 365 -14.78 -13.55 -38.76
C PRO A 365 -13.43 -13.42 -38.04
N ARG A 366 -12.35 -14.02 -38.58
CA ARG A 366 -10.98 -13.84 -38.03
C ARG A 366 -10.41 -12.43 -38.17
N ALA A 367 -11.06 -11.55 -38.94
CA ALA A 367 -10.68 -10.15 -39.04
C ALA A 367 -11.27 -9.26 -37.95
N ASP A 368 -12.20 -9.77 -37.13
CA ASP A 368 -12.68 -9.14 -35.89
C ASP A 368 -11.63 -9.36 -34.80
N PHE A 369 -10.53 -8.60 -34.91
CA PHE A 369 -9.33 -8.75 -34.10
C PHE A 369 -9.52 -8.14 -32.70
N ASP A 370 -10.35 -7.11 -32.56
CA ASP A 370 -10.71 -6.53 -31.26
C ASP A 370 -11.92 -7.21 -30.60
N LYS A 371 -12.50 -8.23 -31.25
CA LYS A 371 -13.64 -9.04 -30.79
C LYS A 371 -14.89 -8.21 -30.51
N SER A 372 -15.07 -7.06 -31.18
CA SER A 372 -16.25 -6.21 -31.01
C SER A 372 -17.54 -6.82 -31.58
N GLY A 373 -17.44 -7.91 -32.35
CA GLY A 373 -18.54 -8.52 -33.08
C GLY A 373 -18.82 -7.83 -34.42
N VAL A 374 -18.00 -6.85 -34.81
CA VAL A 374 -18.11 -6.10 -36.06
C VAL A 374 -16.73 -5.92 -36.67
N ILE A 375 -16.55 -6.37 -37.91
CA ILE A 375 -15.30 -6.16 -38.66
C ILE A 375 -15.26 -4.72 -39.17
N ASP A 376 -14.47 -3.85 -38.53
CA ASP A 376 -14.32 -2.45 -38.90
C ASP A 376 -12.86 -1.96 -38.85
N VAL A 377 -12.64 -0.65 -39.01
CA VAL A 377 -11.28 -0.08 -39.09
C VAL A 377 -10.50 -0.23 -37.78
N SER A 378 -11.19 -0.37 -36.65
CA SER A 378 -10.60 -0.55 -35.32
C SER A 378 -9.78 -1.84 -35.25
N ASP A 379 -10.26 -2.91 -35.89
CA ASP A 379 -9.53 -4.18 -36.02
C ASP A 379 -8.17 -4.03 -36.68
N ILE A 380 -8.07 -3.16 -37.70
CA ILE A 380 -6.81 -2.92 -38.41
C ILE A 380 -5.77 -2.33 -37.47
N PHE A 381 -6.17 -1.37 -36.64
CA PHE A 381 -5.25 -0.75 -35.68
C PHE A 381 -4.92 -1.68 -34.53
N ALA A 382 -5.87 -2.48 -34.05
CA ALA A 382 -5.63 -3.51 -33.06
C ALA A 382 -4.61 -4.56 -33.57
N TYR A 383 -4.81 -5.08 -34.78
CA TYR A 383 -3.91 -6.03 -35.44
C TYR A 383 -2.50 -5.46 -35.64
N LEU A 384 -2.38 -4.26 -36.21
CA LEU A 384 -1.06 -3.67 -36.46
C LEU A 384 -0.32 -3.40 -35.15
N THR A 385 -1.03 -2.96 -34.12
CA THR A 385 -0.45 -2.74 -32.78
C THR A 385 0.12 -4.04 -32.23
N ALA A 386 -0.65 -5.14 -32.31
CA ALA A 386 -0.16 -6.45 -31.92
C ALA A 386 1.05 -6.87 -32.78
N TRP A 387 0.97 -6.80 -34.11
CA TRP A 387 2.03 -7.21 -35.03
C TRP A 387 3.36 -6.48 -34.75
N PHE A 388 3.33 -5.17 -34.50
CA PHE A 388 4.53 -4.38 -34.16
C PHE A 388 5.14 -4.77 -32.80
N VAL A 389 4.34 -5.30 -31.87
CA VAL A 389 4.82 -5.81 -30.57
C VAL A 389 5.41 -7.21 -30.72
N THR A 390 4.90 -8.03 -31.64
CA THR A 390 5.21 -9.46 -31.74
C THR A 390 6.31 -9.81 -32.76
N ASN A 391 6.68 -8.94 -33.71
CA ASN A 391 7.60 -9.29 -34.82
C ASN A 391 9.02 -9.80 -34.42
N SER A 392 9.31 -9.83 -33.12
CA SER A 392 10.56 -10.33 -32.54
C SER A 392 10.43 -11.70 -31.86
N LEU A 393 9.26 -12.35 -31.91
CA LEU A 393 8.96 -13.62 -31.26
C LEU A 393 8.69 -14.71 -32.31
N GLU A 394 9.40 -15.84 -32.22
CA GLU A 394 9.11 -17.04 -33.01
C GLU A 394 7.88 -17.76 -32.44
N CYS A 395 6.97 -18.19 -33.32
CA CYS A 395 5.85 -19.06 -32.98
C CYS A 395 6.36 -20.46 -32.65
N PRO A 396 6.16 -20.98 -31.42
CA PRO A 396 6.45 -22.39 -31.14
C PRO A 396 5.56 -23.30 -31.99
N ALA A 397 6.15 -24.34 -32.58
CA ALA A 397 5.53 -25.27 -33.53
C ALA A 397 4.58 -26.29 -32.89
#